data_AF-A0A813LM07-F1
#
_entry.id   AF-A0A813LM07-F1
#
_cell.length_a   1.000
_cell.length_b   1.000
_cell.length_c   1.000
_cell.angle_alpha   90.00
_cell.angle_beta   90.00
_cell.angle_gamma   90.00
#
_symmetry.space_group_name_H-M   'P 1'
#
loop_
_entity.id
_entity.type
_entity.pdbx_description
1 polymer ?
#
loop_
_entity_poly.entity_id
_entity_poly.type
_entity_poly.pdbx_seq_one_letter_code
_entity_poly.pdbx_strand_id
1 'polypeptide(L)'
;MPISPVSLVSIADVWPPMPPMEAQLQAAPIAAALPCLACALCGQAVAIAKAVICDGALQTLREAVYAYELTVLGCRSVCFSVTAPSGDRFDLVCVDEVLRVPGSVPGSLTSGGRGAEVFGSGRSSGSRKASPRGALRVAGVHTFDKEPSAEHSWFPGYTWQAVRCGGCDSRELLGWAFAKEGVDSPSPPAERACPQSTPRAACRQSSGCHR
;
A
#
# COMPACT_ATOMS: atom_id res chain seq x y z
N MET A 1 12.93 12.22 6.00
CA MET A 1 11.52 11.90 6.33
C MET A 1 11.17 10.66 5.52
N PRO A 2 10.76 9.54 6.13
CA PRO A 2 10.33 8.37 5.37
C PRO A 2 9.12 8.76 4.53
N ILE A 3 9.14 8.50 3.23
CA ILE A 3 8.00 8.77 2.33
C ILE A 3 7.07 7.57 2.41
N SER A 4 5.86 7.79 2.92
CA SER A 4 4.82 6.77 3.03
C SER A 4 4.37 6.27 1.64
N PRO A 5 4.03 4.97 1.50
CA PRO A 5 3.49 4.44 0.26
C PRO A 5 2.07 4.96 0.01
N VAL A 6 1.87 5.71 -1.07
CA VAL A 6 0.53 6.17 -1.49
C VAL A 6 -0.24 4.98 -2.04
N SER A 7 -1.40 4.68 -1.46
CA SER A 7 -2.31 3.67 -1.99
C SER A 7 -3.49 4.37 -2.67
N LEU A 8 -3.94 3.83 -3.79
CA LEU A 8 -5.05 4.34 -4.57
C LEU A 8 -6.20 3.35 -4.47
N VAL A 9 -7.35 3.84 -4.01
CA VAL A 9 -8.57 3.03 -3.81
C VAL A 9 -9.61 3.49 -4.84
N SER A 10 -10.18 2.55 -5.57
CA SER A 10 -11.32 2.82 -6.45
C SER A 10 -12.63 2.77 -5.64
N ILE A 11 -13.46 3.80 -5.76
CA ILE A 11 -14.75 3.90 -5.07
C ILE A 11 -15.85 3.48 -6.06
N ALA A 12 -16.59 2.41 -5.72
CA ALA A 12 -17.88 2.13 -6.30
C ALA A 12 -18.97 2.61 -5.32
N ASP A 13 -19.85 3.51 -5.76
CA ASP A 13 -20.89 4.14 -4.94
C ASP A 13 -21.89 3.13 -4.38
N VAL A 14 -21.97 2.99 -3.04
CA VAL A 14 -23.12 2.38 -2.35
C VAL A 14 -23.41 3.16 -1.07
N TRP A 15 -24.38 4.08 -1.13
CA TRP A 15 -24.90 4.79 0.04
C TRP A 15 -26.21 4.12 0.53
N PRO A 16 -26.29 3.59 1.76
CA PRO A 16 -27.54 3.05 2.28
C PRO A 16 -28.53 4.19 2.64
N PRO A 17 -29.86 3.96 2.52
CA PRO A 17 -30.87 4.97 2.84
C PRO A 17 -30.87 5.32 4.33
N MET A 18 -30.92 6.63 4.64
CA MET A 18 -30.97 7.11 6.02
C MET A 18 -32.31 6.77 6.69
N PRO A 19 -32.32 6.36 7.97
CA PRO A 19 -33.56 6.18 8.74
C PRO A 19 -34.21 7.53 9.12
N PRO A 20 -35.54 7.55 9.37
CA PRO A 20 -36.29 8.75 9.74
C PRO A 20 -35.89 9.33 11.11
N MET A 21 -36.00 10.66 11.22
CA MET A 21 -35.22 11.53 12.10
C MET A 21 -35.76 11.74 13.53
N GLU A 22 -36.70 10.91 14.02
CA GLU A 22 -37.56 11.32 15.17
C GLU A 22 -37.39 10.55 16.49
N ALA A 23 -36.34 9.75 16.65
CA ALA A 23 -36.07 9.11 17.94
C ALA A 23 -34.58 9.06 18.24
N GLN A 24 -34.09 9.97 19.10
CA GLN A 24 -32.98 9.72 20.04
C GLN A 24 -32.65 10.96 20.89
N LEU A 25 -33.31 11.11 22.05
CA LEU A 25 -32.70 11.77 23.20
C LEU A 25 -32.24 10.67 24.17
N GLN A 26 -31.00 10.80 24.65
CA GLN A 26 -30.25 9.91 25.54
C GLN A 26 -29.50 8.76 24.86
N ALA A 27 -28.44 9.11 24.13
CA ALA A 27 -27.32 8.21 23.86
C ALA A 27 -26.08 8.71 24.62
N ALA A 28 -25.31 7.79 25.22
CA ALA A 28 -23.91 7.99 25.60
C ALA A 28 -23.14 8.69 24.46
N PRO A 29 -21.98 9.35 24.68
CA PRO A 29 -21.21 9.91 23.56
C PRO A 29 -20.97 8.79 22.55
N ILE A 30 -21.80 8.77 21.51
CA ILE A 30 -21.65 7.88 20.37
C ILE A 30 -20.31 8.34 19.84
N ALA A 31 -19.26 7.57 20.10
CA ALA A 31 -17.95 7.83 19.54
C ALA A 31 -18.21 8.00 18.05
N ALA A 32 -18.15 9.24 17.57
CA ALA A 32 -18.70 9.60 16.27
C ALA A 32 -17.99 8.73 15.25
N ALA A 33 -18.74 7.84 14.60
CA ALA A 33 -18.18 6.89 13.66
C ALA A 33 -17.43 7.69 12.59
N LEU A 34 -16.11 7.52 12.53
CA LEU A 34 -15.30 8.29 11.58
C LEU A 34 -15.64 7.82 10.16
N PRO A 35 -15.91 8.75 9.23
CA PRO A 35 -16.16 8.39 7.84
C PRO A 35 -14.92 7.71 7.25
N CYS A 36 -15.13 6.62 6.52
CA CYS A 36 -14.06 5.82 5.93
C CYS A 36 -14.44 5.32 4.52
N LEU A 37 -13.43 5.07 3.70
CA LEU A 37 -13.55 4.27 2.48
C LEU A 37 -13.62 2.81 2.90
N ALA A 38 -14.55 2.06 2.30
CA ALA A 38 -14.75 0.65 2.60
C ALA A 38 -14.78 -0.17 1.31
N CYS A 39 -14.38 -1.44 1.39
CA CYS A 39 -14.53 -2.38 0.31
C CYS A 39 -16.02 -2.56 -0.01
N ALA A 40 -16.40 -2.34 -1.28
CA ALA A 40 -17.79 -2.44 -1.72
C ALA A 40 -18.38 -3.86 -1.54
N LEU A 41 -17.55 -4.90 -1.57
CA LEU A 41 -18.00 -6.30 -1.46
C LEU A 41 -18.32 -6.72 -0.03
N CYS A 42 -17.44 -6.39 0.93
CA CYS A 42 -17.53 -6.90 2.30
C CYS A 42 -17.71 -5.81 3.37
N GLY A 43 -17.71 -4.53 2.99
CA GLY A 43 -17.81 -3.40 3.92
C GLY A 43 -16.56 -3.18 4.78
N GLN A 44 -15.46 -3.89 4.50
CA GLN A 44 -14.22 -3.75 5.26
C GLN A 44 -13.62 -2.36 5.06
N ALA A 45 -13.40 -1.62 6.15
CA ALA A 45 -12.75 -0.31 6.11
C ALA A 45 -11.32 -0.43 5.52
N VAL A 46 -11.01 0.48 4.59
CA VAL A 46 -9.76 0.54 3.82
C VAL A 46 -8.95 1.77 4.24
N ALA A 47 -9.56 2.95 4.29
CA ALA A 47 -8.89 4.19 4.66
C ALA A 47 -9.84 5.13 5.39
N ILE A 48 -9.33 5.93 6.32
CA ILE A 48 -10.12 6.96 7.01
C ILE A 48 -10.03 8.30 6.28
N ALA A 49 -10.97 9.21 6.53
CA ALA A 49 -10.97 10.54 5.92
C ALA A 49 -9.63 11.29 6.05
N LYS A 50 -8.95 11.15 7.20
CA LYS A 50 -7.63 11.79 7.44
C LYS A 50 -6.51 11.27 6.53
N ALA A 51 -6.66 10.07 5.97
CA ALA A 51 -5.68 9.48 5.08
C ALA A 51 -5.89 9.88 3.62
N VAL A 52 -7.03 10.51 3.27
CA VAL A 52 -7.28 10.99 1.91
C VAL A 52 -6.33 12.14 1.61
N ILE A 53 -5.60 12.04 0.51
CA ILE A 53 -4.69 13.08 0.06
C ILE A 53 -5.52 14.18 -0.61
N CYS A 54 -5.41 15.39 -0.05
CA CYS A 54 -6.13 16.57 -0.54
C CYS A 54 -5.26 17.45 -1.45
N ASP A 55 -3.94 17.22 -1.48
CA ASP A 55 -3.01 17.99 -2.32
C ASP A 55 -2.87 17.35 -3.71
N GLY A 56 -2.96 18.18 -4.74
CA GLY A 56 -2.88 17.79 -6.15
C GLY A 56 -1.47 17.82 -6.74
N ALA A 57 -0.42 18.00 -5.93
CA ALA A 57 0.96 18.18 -6.40
C ALA A 57 1.60 16.94 -7.08
N LEU A 58 0.84 15.89 -7.38
CA LEU A 58 1.35 14.71 -8.08
C LEU A 58 1.54 14.99 -9.57
N GLN A 59 2.73 14.68 -10.08
CA GLN A 59 2.95 14.65 -11.52
C GLN A 59 2.28 13.41 -12.12
N THR A 60 1.52 13.62 -13.18
CA THR A 60 0.77 12.54 -13.85
C THR A 60 1.13 12.47 -15.34
N LEU A 61 0.94 11.28 -15.93
CA LEU A 61 0.98 11.12 -17.38
C LEU A 61 -0.25 11.76 -18.02
N ARG A 62 -0.07 12.96 -18.59
CA ARG A 62 -1.17 13.76 -19.18
C ARG A 62 -2.02 13.03 -20.22
N GLU A 63 -1.44 12.07 -20.93
CA GLU A 63 -2.15 11.31 -21.98
C GLU A 63 -3.08 10.22 -21.42
N ALA A 64 -2.83 9.75 -20.20
CA ALA A 64 -3.54 8.62 -19.60
C ALA A 64 -4.32 8.99 -18.33
N VAL A 65 -4.12 10.20 -17.80
CA VAL A 65 -4.64 10.64 -16.50
C VAL A 65 -5.35 11.97 -16.64
N TYR A 66 -6.61 11.99 -16.25
CA TYR A 66 -7.40 13.20 -16.09
C TYR A 66 -7.65 13.47 -14.60
N ALA A 67 -7.11 14.58 -14.09
CA ALA A 67 -7.31 15.00 -12.70
C ALA A 67 -8.56 15.89 -12.57
N TYR A 68 -9.35 15.66 -11.54
CA TYR A 68 -10.54 16.43 -11.22
C TYR A 68 -10.76 16.47 -9.71
N GLU A 69 -11.60 17.39 -9.24
CA GLU A 69 -11.86 17.56 -7.82
C GLU A 69 -13.20 16.96 -7.42
N LEU A 70 -13.23 16.24 -6.30
CA LEU A 70 -14.45 15.75 -5.66
C LEU A 70 -14.40 15.99 -4.15
N THR A 71 -15.57 15.95 -3.51
CA THR A 71 -15.65 15.89 -2.04
C THR A 71 -15.75 14.43 -1.62
N VAL A 72 -14.66 13.89 -1.06
CA VAL A 72 -14.57 12.50 -0.58
C VAL A 72 -14.51 12.51 0.95
N LEU A 73 -15.45 11.83 1.60
CA LEU A 73 -15.57 11.77 3.07
C LEU A 73 -15.62 13.17 3.74
N GLY A 74 -16.19 14.17 3.06
CA GLY A 74 -16.27 15.55 3.55
C GLY A 74 -15.02 16.40 3.31
N CYS A 75 -13.99 15.87 2.65
CA CYS A 75 -12.78 16.58 2.28
C CYS A 75 -12.69 16.80 0.77
N ARG A 76 -12.32 18.00 0.33
CA ARG A 76 -12.03 18.28 -1.08
C ARG A 76 -10.71 17.59 -1.45
N SER A 77 -10.78 16.66 -2.38
CA SER A 77 -9.66 15.81 -2.81
C SER A 77 -9.53 15.84 -4.33
N VAL A 78 -8.29 15.71 -4.81
CA VAL A 78 -8.01 15.50 -6.22
C VAL A 78 -8.12 14.01 -6.52
N CYS A 79 -9.07 13.68 -7.39
CA CYS A 79 -9.29 12.34 -7.91
C CYS A 79 -8.71 12.24 -9.33
N PHE A 80 -8.42 11.02 -9.75
CA PHE A 80 -7.80 10.76 -11.04
C PHE A 80 -8.63 9.76 -11.82
N SER A 81 -9.07 10.13 -13.03
CA SER A 81 -9.60 9.18 -14.01
C SER A 81 -8.44 8.70 -14.85
N VAL A 82 -8.07 7.44 -14.69
CA VAL A 82 -6.92 6.83 -15.38
C VAL A 82 -7.40 5.83 -16.42
N THR A 83 -6.70 5.74 -17.55
CA THR A 83 -6.92 4.70 -18.56
C THR A 83 -5.75 3.71 -18.52
N ALA A 84 -6.04 2.43 -18.32
CA ALA A 84 -5.06 1.36 -18.36
C ALA A 84 -4.66 1.03 -19.81
N PRO A 85 -3.52 0.34 -20.04
CA PRO A 85 -3.13 -0.13 -21.37
C PRO A 85 -4.17 -1.02 -22.06
N SER A 86 -5.04 -1.69 -21.29
CA SER A 86 -6.17 -2.48 -21.81
C SER A 86 -7.29 -1.62 -22.42
N GLY A 87 -7.29 -0.31 -22.16
CA GLY A 87 -8.38 0.61 -22.49
C GLY A 87 -9.41 0.78 -21.37
N ASP A 88 -9.31 -0.01 -20.29
CA ASP A 88 -10.19 0.12 -19.12
C ASP A 88 -9.95 1.44 -18.39
N ARG A 89 -11.01 2.01 -17.83
CA ARG A 89 -10.96 3.27 -17.07
C ARG A 89 -11.23 3.04 -15.60
N PHE A 90 -10.50 3.77 -14.76
CA PHE A 90 -10.64 3.71 -13.31
C PHE A 90 -10.63 5.11 -12.72
N ASP A 91 -11.55 5.36 -11.79
CA ASP A 91 -11.50 6.54 -10.95
C ASP A 91 -10.80 6.20 -9.64
N LEU A 92 -9.77 7.00 -9.32
CA LEU A 92 -8.87 6.75 -8.22
C LEU A 92 -8.91 7.90 -7.21
N VAL A 93 -8.94 7.53 -5.93
CA VAL A 93 -8.71 8.44 -4.81
C VAL A 93 -7.38 8.09 -4.16
N CYS A 94 -6.49 9.09 -4.07
CA CYS A 94 -5.20 8.96 -3.40
C CYS A 94 -5.38 8.90 -1.88
N VAL A 95 -4.81 7.89 -1.24
CA VAL A 95 -4.70 7.82 0.22
C VAL A 95 -3.24 7.62 0.64
N ASP A 96 -2.83 8.31 1.70
CA ASP A 96 -1.46 8.21 2.26
C ASP A 96 -1.30 6.95 3.12
N GLU A 97 -2.35 6.58 3.84
CA GLU A 97 -2.35 5.40 4.71
C GLU A 97 -3.60 4.54 4.52
N VAL A 98 -3.36 3.24 4.44
CA VAL A 98 -4.40 2.21 4.44
C VAL A 98 -4.44 1.57 5.82
N LEU A 99 -5.65 1.32 6.32
CA LEU A 99 -5.87 0.62 7.58
C LEU A 99 -5.27 -0.79 7.48
N ARG A 100 -4.20 -1.03 8.25
CA ARG A 100 -3.57 -2.34 8.37
C ARG A 100 -4.16 -3.11 9.57
N VAL A 101 -4.16 -4.42 9.46
CA VAL A 101 -4.51 -5.31 10.58
C VAL A 101 -3.38 -5.28 11.60
N PRO A 102 -3.64 -4.92 12.86
CA PRO A 102 -2.68 -5.17 13.93
C PRO A 102 -2.43 -6.68 14.02
N GLY A 103 -1.20 -7.12 13.78
CA GLY A 103 -0.80 -8.53 13.87
C GLY A 103 -0.54 -9.24 12.54
N SER A 104 -0.77 -8.59 11.39
CA SER A 104 -0.09 -9.00 10.16
C SER A 104 1.36 -8.56 10.28
N VAL A 105 2.23 -9.44 10.77
CA VAL A 105 3.67 -9.20 10.78
C VAL A 105 4.07 -8.79 9.35
N PRO A 106 4.77 -7.67 9.13
CA PRO A 106 5.32 -7.36 7.81
C PRO A 106 6.26 -8.50 7.45
N GLY A 107 5.74 -9.45 6.66
CA GLY A 107 6.43 -10.64 6.24
C GLY A 107 7.60 -10.22 5.38
N SER A 108 8.77 -10.19 6.01
CA SER A 108 10.09 -10.41 5.43
C SER A 108 9.99 -11.07 4.05
N LEU A 109 10.35 -10.31 3.01
CA LEU A 109 10.69 -10.81 1.68
C LEU A 109 11.99 -11.64 1.78
N THR A 110 11.95 -12.76 2.49
CA THR A 110 12.96 -13.80 2.40
C THR A 110 12.41 -14.87 1.49
N SER A 111 12.89 -14.83 0.26
CA SER A 111 12.84 -15.92 -0.70
C SER A 111 13.32 -17.23 -0.04
N GLY A 112 12.60 -18.33 -0.32
CA GLY A 112 13.13 -19.68 -0.18
C GLY A 112 12.85 -20.38 1.15
N GLY A 113 11.75 -21.11 1.22
CA GLY A 113 11.52 -22.11 2.27
C GLY A 113 10.38 -23.04 1.89
N ARG A 114 10.69 -24.12 1.15
CA ARG A 114 9.76 -25.26 1.02
C ARG A 114 9.60 -25.89 2.40
N GLY A 115 8.36 -26.12 2.81
CA GLY A 115 8.04 -27.13 3.83
C GLY A 115 7.24 -26.60 5.02
N ALA A 116 5.92 -26.72 4.93
CA ALA A 116 5.08 -27.25 6.00
C ALA A 116 3.68 -27.50 5.43
N GLU A 117 3.41 -28.77 5.12
CA GLU A 117 2.07 -29.25 4.81
C GLU A 117 1.14 -29.01 6.00
N VAL A 118 -0.03 -28.42 5.74
CA VAL A 118 -1.20 -28.60 6.60
C VAL A 118 -2.28 -29.26 5.76
N PHE A 119 -2.48 -30.54 6.03
CA PHE A 119 -3.57 -31.35 5.51
C PHE A 119 -4.92 -30.77 5.92
N GLY A 120 -5.83 -30.66 4.96
CA GLY A 120 -7.21 -30.24 5.19
C GLY A 120 -8.09 -30.41 3.95
N SER A 121 -8.07 -31.60 3.34
CA SER A 121 -9.02 -31.94 2.27
C SER A 121 -10.41 -32.19 2.87
N GLY A 122 -11.25 -31.17 2.86
CA GLY A 122 -12.69 -31.27 3.09
C GLY A 122 -13.43 -30.65 1.91
N ARG A 123 -13.81 -31.47 0.92
CA ARG A 123 -14.78 -31.06 -0.10
C ARG A 123 -16.16 -31.01 0.55
N SER A 124 -16.63 -29.81 0.89
CA SER A 124 -18.04 -29.57 1.15
C SER A 124 -18.53 -28.51 0.18
N SER A 125 -19.35 -28.96 -0.77
CA SER A 125 -20.30 -28.15 -1.51
C SER A 125 -21.33 -27.60 -0.51
N GLY A 126 -20.94 -26.59 0.24
CA GLY A 126 -21.73 -25.95 1.29
C GLY A 126 -22.20 -24.59 0.80
N SER A 127 -23.52 -24.47 0.64
CA SER A 127 -24.25 -23.21 0.53
C SER A 127 -23.63 -22.15 1.45
N ARG A 128 -23.20 -21.00 0.90
CA ARG A 128 -22.53 -19.93 1.64
C ARG A 128 -23.51 -19.36 2.68
N LYS A 129 -23.52 -19.94 3.88
CA LYS A 129 -24.16 -19.34 5.03
C LYS A 129 -23.46 -18.01 5.26
N ALA A 130 -24.22 -16.93 5.13
CA ALA A 130 -23.78 -15.58 5.43
C ALA A 130 -23.08 -15.60 6.81
N SER A 131 -21.80 -15.25 6.81
CA SER A 131 -21.01 -15.12 8.04
C SER A 131 -21.74 -14.14 8.97
N PRO A 132 -21.92 -14.47 10.27
CA PRO A 132 -22.65 -13.62 11.19
C PRO A 132 -22.02 -12.22 11.24
N ARG A 133 -22.86 -11.21 11.03
CA ARG A 133 -22.56 -9.76 10.99
C ARG A 133 -22.09 -9.20 12.36
N GLY A 134 -21.16 -9.85 13.05
CA GLY A 134 -20.88 -9.59 14.47
C GLY A 134 -19.46 -9.17 14.85
N ALA A 135 -18.48 -9.34 13.96
CA ALA A 135 -17.12 -8.85 14.23
C ALA A 135 -16.51 -8.31 12.93
N LEU A 136 -16.32 -7.00 12.88
CA LEU A 136 -15.60 -6.34 11.79
C LEU A 136 -14.15 -6.85 11.84
N ARG A 137 -13.82 -7.89 11.09
CA ARG A 137 -12.45 -8.37 10.99
C ARG A 137 -11.71 -7.40 10.10
N VAL A 138 -11.00 -6.45 10.72
CA VAL A 138 -10.10 -5.57 9.98
C VAL A 138 -9.05 -6.45 9.34
N ALA A 139 -9.19 -6.70 8.05
CA ALA A 139 -8.28 -7.57 7.29
C ALA A 139 -7.40 -6.78 6.31
N GLY A 140 -7.52 -5.45 6.34
CA GLY A 140 -6.67 -4.52 5.59
C GLY A 140 -6.70 -4.76 4.08
N VAL A 141 -5.56 -4.46 3.45
CA VAL A 141 -5.33 -4.59 2.01
C VAL A 141 -4.10 -5.45 1.79
N HIS A 142 -4.17 -6.35 0.80
CA HIS A 142 -3.06 -7.19 0.39
C HIS A 142 -2.59 -6.81 -1.00
N THR A 143 -1.29 -6.87 -1.23
CA THR A 143 -0.70 -6.81 -2.56
C THR A 143 -0.81 -8.18 -3.24
N PHE A 144 -0.74 -8.20 -4.57
CA PHE A 144 -0.59 -9.44 -5.32
C PHE A 144 0.87 -9.92 -5.27
N ASP A 145 1.12 -11.23 -5.40
CA ASP A 145 2.48 -11.85 -5.32
C ASP A 145 3.44 -11.47 -6.46
N LYS A 146 3.12 -10.43 -7.25
CA LYS A 146 3.96 -9.92 -8.34
C LYS A 146 4.81 -8.77 -7.84
N GLU A 147 6.09 -8.70 -8.23
CA GLU A 147 6.95 -7.57 -7.88
C GLU A 147 6.38 -6.22 -8.37
N PRO A 148 6.59 -5.12 -7.62
CA PRO A 148 6.23 -3.78 -8.08
C PRO A 148 6.89 -3.46 -9.43
N SER A 149 6.15 -2.80 -10.32
CA SER A 149 6.63 -2.45 -11.67
C SER A 149 6.48 -0.95 -11.94
N ALA A 150 7.43 -0.36 -12.63
CA ALA A 150 7.31 1.00 -13.18
C ALA A 150 6.63 1.01 -14.56
N GLU A 151 6.48 -0.15 -15.19
CA GLU A 151 5.90 -0.29 -16.52
C GLU A 151 4.46 0.23 -16.51
N HIS A 152 4.15 1.17 -17.41
CA HIS A 152 2.85 1.83 -17.51
C HIS A 152 2.39 2.56 -16.23
N SER A 153 3.32 3.01 -15.38
CA SER A 153 2.96 3.81 -14.20
C SER A 153 2.31 5.13 -14.62
N TRP A 154 1.13 5.45 -14.07
CA TRP A 154 0.44 6.73 -14.29
C TRP A 154 1.15 7.93 -13.63
N PHE A 155 2.06 7.66 -12.70
CA PHE A 155 2.81 8.65 -11.93
C PHE A 155 4.31 8.46 -12.19
N PRO A 156 4.93 9.32 -13.02
CA PRO A 156 6.35 9.20 -13.33
C PRO A 156 7.25 9.16 -12.08
N GLY A 157 8.22 8.24 -12.06
CA GLY A 157 9.11 8.02 -10.91
C GLY A 157 8.50 7.20 -9.78
N TYR A 158 7.37 6.51 -10.02
CA TYR A 158 6.78 5.55 -9.09
C TYR A 158 6.67 4.17 -9.72
N THR A 159 7.01 3.15 -8.93
CA THR A 159 6.60 1.76 -9.17
C THR A 159 5.23 1.53 -8.57
N TRP A 160 4.47 0.59 -9.11
CA TRP A 160 3.14 0.25 -8.65
C TRP A 160 2.94 -1.25 -8.50
N GLN A 161 2.03 -1.61 -7.62
CA GLN A 161 1.59 -2.98 -7.41
C GLN A 161 0.08 -3.01 -7.22
N ALA A 162 -0.60 -3.92 -7.91
CA ALA A 162 -2.03 -4.12 -7.69
C ALA A 162 -2.29 -4.52 -6.24
N VAL A 163 -3.44 -4.10 -5.71
CA VAL A 163 -3.90 -4.48 -4.37
C VAL A 163 -5.34 -4.98 -4.37
N ARG A 164 -5.66 -5.84 -3.41
CA ARG A 164 -6.99 -6.41 -3.17
C ARG A 164 -7.38 -6.25 -1.70
N CYS A 165 -8.68 -6.29 -1.44
CA CYS A 165 -9.18 -6.29 -0.06
C CYS A 165 -8.75 -7.58 0.66
N GLY A 166 -8.28 -7.49 1.89
CA GLY A 166 -8.00 -8.67 2.72
C GLY A 166 -9.22 -9.21 3.47
N GLY A 167 -10.32 -8.45 3.54
CA GLY A 167 -11.53 -8.85 4.25
C GLY A 167 -12.42 -9.80 3.47
N CYS A 168 -12.34 -9.76 2.15
CA CYS A 168 -13.00 -10.73 1.28
C CYS A 168 -11.96 -11.61 0.59
N ASP A 169 -12.26 -12.90 0.44
CA ASP A 169 -11.47 -13.81 -0.41
C ASP A 169 -11.62 -13.50 -1.92
N SER A 170 -12.17 -12.33 -2.28
CA SER A 170 -12.29 -11.91 -3.66
C SER A 170 -10.91 -11.62 -4.25
N ARG A 171 -10.72 -12.03 -5.50
CA ARG A 171 -9.55 -11.65 -6.31
C ARG A 171 -9.76 -10.35 -7.06
N GLU A 172 -10.86 -9.65 -6.79
CA GLU A 172 -11.15 -8.37 -7.42
C GLU A 172 -10.13 -7.30 -7.00
N LEU A 173 -9.78 -6.48 -7.99
CA LEU A 173 -8.86 -5.37 -7.86
C LEU A 173 -9.51 -4.26 -7.03
N LEU A 174 -8.87 -3.89 -5.92
CA LEU A 174 -9.29 -2.76 -5.11
C LEU A 174 -8.62 -1.45 -5.58
N GLY A 175 -7.40 -1.57 -6.11
CA GLY A 175 -6.63 -0.47 -6.65
C GLY A 175 -5.14 -0.78 -6.70
N TRP A 176 -4.29 0.21 -6.41
CA TRP A 176 -2.84 0.08 -6.56
C TRP A 176 -2.06 0.77 -5.45
N ALA A 177 -0.96 0.16 -5.00
CA ALA A 177 0.03 0.78 -4.12
C ALA A 177 1.18 1.34 -4.96
N PHE A 178 1.59 2.58 -4.69
CA PHE A 178 2.67 3.27 -5.38
C PHE A 178 3.85 3.53 -4.44
N ALA A 179 5.06 3.26 -4.92
CA ALA A 179 6.30 3.51 -4.21
C ALA A 179 7.25 4.33 -5.10
N LYS A 180 7.80 5.41 -4.55
CA LYS A 180 8.69 6.31 -5.27
C LYS A 180 10.04 5.62 -5.55
N GLU A 181 10.51 5.71 -6.79
CA GLU A 181 11.81 5.17 -7.18
C GLU A 181 12.95 5.94 -6.50
N GLY A 182 13.96 5.21 -6.01
CA GLY A 182 15.25 5.78 -5.60
C GLY A 182 15.28 6.51 -4.25
N VAL A 183 14.20 6.54 -3.47
CA VAL A 183 14.22 7.22 -2.15
C VAL A 183 14.68 6.30 -1.02
N ASP A 184 14.55 4.98 -1.15
CA ASP A 184 14.84 4.03 -0.08
C ASP A 184 15.76 2.88 -0.50
N SER A 185 16.87 3.19 -1.17
CA SER A 185 18.10 2.47 -0.83
C SER A 185 18.88 3.39 0.09
N PRO A 186 18.83 3.21 1.43
CA PRO A 186 19.89 3.75 2.27
C PRO A 186 21.18 3.28 1.62
N SER A 187 21.98 4.22 1.08
CA SER A 187 23.31 3.87 0.66
C SER A 187 23.95 3.13 1.83
N PRO A 188 24.53 1.92 1.60
CA PRO A 188 25.21 1.23 2.69
C PRO A 188 26.13 2.26 3.33
N PRO A 189 26.10 2.42 4.67
CA PRO A 189 26.85 3.47 5.34
C PRO A 189 28.27 3.39 4.81
N ALA A 190 28.71 4.45 4.11
CA ALA A 190 29.94 4.46 3.34
C ALA A 190 30.99 3.68 4.11
N GLU A 191 31.30 2.47 3.63
CA GLU A 191 32.16 1.53 4.31
C GLU A 191 33.43 2.32 4.57
N ARG A 192 33.66 2.68 5.84
CA ARG A 192 34.78 3.53 6.22
C ARG A 192 35.99 2.80 5.71
N ALA A 193 36.56 3.30 4.60
CA ALA A 193 37.78 2.77 4.03
C ALA A 193 38.77 2.69 5.18
N CYS A 194 39.06 1.46 5.61
CA CYS A 194 40.08 1.20 6.60
C CYS A 194 41.35 1.83 6.02
N PRO A 195 41.99 2.82 6.66
CA PRO A 195 43.20 3.42 6.14
C PRO A 195 44.22 2.29 6.00
N GLN A 196 44.50 1.90 4.76
CA GLN A 196 45.47 0.87 4.46
C GLN A 196 46.82 1.37 4.99
N SER A 197 47.30 0.64 5.99
CA SER A 197 48.65 0.68 6.53
C SER A 197 49.67 0.90 5.41
N THR A 198 50.38 2.02 5.49
CA THR A 198 51.57 2.29 4.69
C THR A 198 52.60 1.16 4.90
N PRO A 199 53.20 0.62 3.83
CA PRO A 199 54.27 -0.36 3.95
C PRO A 199 55.54 0.29 4.52
N ARG A 200 56.07 -0.34 5.58
CA ARG A 200 57.38 -0.09 6.19
C ARG A 200 58.47 0.02 5.12
N ALA A 201 59.18 1.14 5.10
CA ALA A 201 60.42 1.33 4.36
C ALA A 201 61.45 0.27 4.80
N ALA A 202 61.84 -0.58 3.86
CA ALA A 202 62.90 -1.57 4.06
C ALA A 202 64.26 -0.87 4.14
N CYS A 203 64.91 -1.07 5.29
CA CYS A 203 66.29 -0.72 5.56
C CYS A 203 67.21 -1.54 4.64
N ARG A 204 67.84 -0.92 3.64
CA ARG A 204 68.92 -1.55 2.86
C ARG A 204 70.25 -1.18 3.49
N GLN A 205 70.74 -2.08 4.33
CA GLN A 205 72.17 -2.20 4.63
C GLN A 205 72.83 -2.87 3.43
N SER A 206 73.85 -2.25 2.86
CA SER A 206 74.85 -2.97 2.08
C SER A 206 76.22 -2.42 2.45
N SER A 207 76.90 -3.27 3.21
CA SER A 207 78.27 -3.21 3.68
C SER A 207 79.26 -3.22 2.51
N GLY A 208 80.46 -2.67 2.75
CA GLY A 208 81.50 -2.47 1.75
C GLY A 208 82.26 -3.73 1.31
N CYS A 209 83.21 -3.55 0.39
CA CYS A 209 84.62 -3.98 0.52
C CYS A 209 85.36 -3.92 -0.84
N HIS A 210 86.52 -3.24 -0.81
CA HIS A 210 87.80 -3.47 -1.50
C HIS A 210 87.85 -4.19 -2.86
N ARG A 211 88.48 -3.55 -3.85
CA ARG A 211 89.95 -3.63 -4.06
C ARG A 211 90.46 -2.48 -4.92
#